data_AF-A0A7J9FBI0-F1
#
_entry.id   AF-A0A7J9FBI0-F1
#
_cell.length_a   1.000
_cell.length_b   1.000
_cell.length_c   1.000
_cell.angle_alpha   90.00
_cell.angle_beta   90.00
_cell.angle_gamma   90.00
#
_symmetry.space_group_name_H-M   'P 1'
#
loop_
_entity.id
_entity.type
_entity.pdbx_description
1 polymer ?
#
loop_
_entity_poly.entity_id
_entity_poly.type
_entity_poly.pdbx_seq_one_letter_code
_entity_poly.pdbx_strand_id
1 'polypeptide(L)' 'MGRIDDAKLIFNTLIEANSASYNLMLKGYAAYGRVEDSKRLFEEMSQRTIVSTNTMISVYSKRREI' A
#
# COMPACT_ATOMS: atom_id res chain seq x y z
N MET A 1 -14.08 -12.12 3.44
CA MET A 1 -12.62 -12.34 3.28
C MET A 1 -12.24 -11.76 1.94
N GLY A 2 -11.60 -10.58 1.94
CA GLY A 2 -11.31 -9.85 0.71
C GLY A 2 -9.97 -10.30 0.12
N ARG A 3 -9.85 -10.27 -1.22
CA ARG A 3 -8.61 -10.59 -1.94
C ARG A 3 -7.38 -9.80 -1.43
N ILE A 4 -7.59 -8.65 -0.78
CA ILE A 4 -6.54 -7.83 -0.19
C ILE A 4 -6.04 -8.33 1.17
N ASP A 5 -6.90 -8.98 1.96
CA ASP A 5 -6.49 -9.57 3.24
C ASP A 5 -5.64 -10.82 3.00
N ASP A 6 -6.00 -11.63 2.00
CA ASP A 6 -5.19 -12.77 1.55
C ASP A 6 -3.83 -12.31 1.00
N ALA A 7 -3.83 -11.24 0.19
CA ALA A 7 -2.59 -10.63 -0.30
C ALA A 7 -1.71 -10.13 0.84
N LYS A 8 -2.29 -9.58 1.91
CA LYS A 8 -1.56 -9.16 3.12
C LYS A 8 -0.94 -10.35 3.84
N LEU A 9 -1.66 -11.47 3.97
CA LEU A 9 -1.12 -12.69 4.57
C LEU A 9 0.10 -13.17 3.80
N ILE A 10 0.02 -13.26 2.47
CA ILE A 10 1.16 -13.64 1.62
C ILE A 10 2.30 -12.63 1.75
N PHE A 11 2.01 -11.33 1.72
CA PHE A 11 3.02 -10.29 1.87
C PHE A 11 3.81 -10.44 3.18
N ASN A 12 3.13 -10.74 4.28
CA ASN A 12 3.76 -10.96 5.58
C ASN A 12 4.65 -12.21 5.65
N THR A 13 4.53 -13.14 4.70
CA THR A 13 5.42 -14.30 4.58
C THR A 13 6.70 -14.01 3.79
N LEU A 14 6.80 -12.85 3.16
CA LEU A 14 8.00 -12.48 2.38
C LEU A 14 9.16 -12.18 3.34
N ILE A 15 10.23 -12.98 3.24
CA ILE A 15 11.47 -12.77 4.02
C ILE A 15 12.12 -11.43 3.61
N GLU A 16 12.09 -11.10 2.32
CA GLU A 16 12.59 -9.83 1.79
C GLU A 16 11.56 -9.23 0.81
N ALA A 17 10.70 -8.34 1.33
CA ALA A 17 9.82 -7.55 0.48
C ALA A 17 10.61 -6.43 -0.21
N ASN A 18 10.56 -6.39 -1.53
CA ASN A 18 11.18 -5.33 -2.33
C ASN A 18 10.18 -4.22 -2.68
N SER A 19 10.68 -3.14 -3.28
CA SER A 19 9.86 -1.97 -3.65
C SER A 19 8.66 -2.31 -4.53
N ALA A 20 8.74 -3.35 -5.38
CA ALA A 20 7.62 -3.78 -6.20
C ALA A 20 6.52 -4.45 -5.37
N SER A 21 6.87 -5.32 -4.42
CA SER A 21 5.92 -5.94 -3.48
C SER A 21 5.17 -4.89 -2.65
N TYR A 22 5.90 -3.91 -2.10
CA TYR A 22 5.30 -2.80 -1.36
C TYR A 22 4.39 -1.95 -2.26
N ASN A 23 4.84 -1.60 -3.47
CA ASN A 23 4.03 -0.83 -4.42
C ASN A 23 2.73 -1.55 -4.80
N LEU A 24 2.77 -2.87 -4.96
CA LEU A 24 1.59 -3.67 -5.28
C LEU A 24 0.58 -3.65 -4.11
N MET A 25 1.06 -3.85 -2.89
CA MET A 25 0.21 -3.79 -1.69
C MET A 25 -0.36 -2.39 -1.44
N LEU A 26 0.43 -1.34 -1.64
CA LEU A 26 -0.05 0.05 -1.58
C LEU A 26 -1.17 0.33 -2.58
N LYS A 27 -1.02 -0.12 -3.83
CA LYS A 27 -2.08 -0.01 -4.84
C LYS A 27 -3.32 -0.80 -4.46
N GLY A 28 -3.13 -2.00 -3.90
CA GLY A 28 -4.20 -2.82 -3.36
C GLY A 28 -4.99 -2.07 -2.29
N TYR A 29 -4.33 -1.63 -1.22
CA TYR A 29 -4.99 -0.88 -0.15
C TYR A 29 -5.65 0.41 -0.66
N ALA A 30 -5.02 1.13 -1.59
CA ALA A 30 -5.59 2.31 -2.22
C ALA A 30 -6.90 2.02 -2.96
N ALA A 31 -6.97 0.90 -3.70
CA ALA A 31 -8.18 0.51 -4.44
C ALA A 31 -9.34 0.12 -3.52
N TYR A 32 -9.05 -0.41 -2.34
CA TYR A 32 -10.05 -0.75 -1.32
C TYR A 32 -10.33 0.38 -0.32
N GLY A 33 -9.81 1.60 -0.54
CA GLY A 33 -9.99 2.72 0.36
C GLY A 33 -9.37 2.54 1.75
N ARG A 34 -8.42 1.61 1.91
CA ARG A 34 -7.74 1.32 3.18
C ARG A 34 -6.58 2.30 3.39
N VAL A 35 -6.93 3.55 3.68
CA VAL A 35 -5.99 4.68 3.80
C VAL A 35 -4.97 4.43 4.90
N GLU A 36 -5.43 4.02 6.08
CA GLU A 36 -4.58 3.80 7.25
C GLU A 36 -3.60 2.63 7.03
N ASP A 37 -4.03 1.54 6.37
CA ASP A 37 -3.14 0.43 6.01
C ASP A 37 -2.13 0.84 4.93
N SER A 38 -2.54 1.66 3.96
CA SER A 38 -1.62 2.24 2.96
C SER A 38 -0.55 3.10 3.63
N LYS A 39 -0.95 3.94 4.57
CA LYS A 39 -0.03 4.82 5.32
C LYS A 39 0.98 4.01 6.13
N ARG A 40 0.52 3.05 6.93
CA ARG A 40 1.40 2.19 7.72
C ARG A 40 2.42 1.47 6.83
N LEU A 41 1.95 0.87 5.74
CA LEU A 41 2.83 0.15 4.82
C LEU A 41 3.87 1.08 4.16
N PHE A 42 3.49 2.31 3.82
CA PHE A 42 4.41 3.32 3.29
C PHE A 42 5.45 3.79 4.31
N GLU A 43 5.09 3.79 5.60
CA GLU A 43 6.00 4.11 6.70
C GLU A 43 7.01 2.99 6.97
N GLU A 44 6.61 1.72 6.79
CA GLU A 44 7.47 0.54 6.92
C GLU A 44 8.51 0.41 5.78
N MET A 45 8.27 1.04 4.62
CA MET A 45 9.21 1.03 3.50
C MET A 45 10.54 1.71 3.87
N SER A 46 11.62 0.93 3.94
CA SER A 46 12.98 1.45 4.10
C SER A 46 13.44 2.32 2.92
N GLN A 47 12.92 2.05 1.71
CA GLN A 47 13.22 2.78 0.49
C GLN A 47 11.93 3.16 -0.24
N ARG A 48 11.59 4.45 -0.20
CA ARG A 48 10.41 4.99 -0.88
C ARG A 48 10.74 5.31 -2.33
N THR A 49 9.86 4.90 -3.24
CA THR A 49 9.95 5.18 -4.67
C THR A 49 8.96 6.27 -5.09
N ILE A 50 9.19 6.88 -6.26
CA ILE A 50 8.24 7.83 -6.86
C ILE A 50 6.84 7.21 -6.98
N VAL A 51 6.77 5.91 -7.34
CA VAL A 51 5.51 5.18 -7.43
C VAL A 51 4.80 5.09 -6.08
N SER A 52 5.50 4.74 -5.00
CA SER A 52 4.90 4.69 -3.66
C SER A 52 4.39 6.06 -3.20
N THR A 53 5.14 7.14 -3.46
CA THR A 53 4.75 8.51 -3.10
C THR A 53 3.53 8.97 -3.89
N ASN A 54 3.51 8.75 -5.21
CA ASN A 54 2.36 9.09 -6.06
C ASN A 54 1.11 8.30 -5.67
N THR A 55 1.29 7.04 -5.25
CA THR A 55 0.17 6.22 -4.76
C THR A 55 -0.43 6.83 -3.49
N MET A 56 0.40 7.25 -2.53
CA MET A 56 -0.09 7.91 -1.31
C MET A 56 -0.78 9.25 -1.57
N ILE A 57 -0.26 10.07 -2.50
CA ILE A 57 -0.92 11.30 -2.92
C ILE A 57 -2.32 10.98 -3.48
N SER A 58 -2.43 9.98 -4.36
CA SER A 58 -3.72 9.56 -4.92
C SER A 58 -4.69 9.09 -3.83
N VAL A 59 -4.22 8.33 -2.83
CA VAL A 59 -5.02 7.89 -1.68
C VAL A 59 -5.56 9.09 -0.90
N TYR A 60 -4.73 10.07 -0.59
CA TYR A 60 -5.17 11.26 0.16
C TYR A 60 -6.08 12.19 -0.65
N SER A 61 -5.83 12.33 -1.95
CA SER A 61 -6.70 13.11 -2.83
C SER A 61 -8.09 12.50 -2.95
N LYS A 62 -8.20 11.17 -3.08
CA LYS A 62 -9.50 10.48 -3.10
C LYS A 62 -10.26 10.54 -1.77
N ARG A 63 -9.56 10.66 -0.64
CA ARG A 63 -10.21 10.88 0.67
C ARG A 63 -10.77 12.30 0.80
N ARG A 64 -10.19 13.27 0.08
CA ARG A 64 -10.63 14.69 0.03
C ARG A 64 -11.57 14.95 -1.14
N GLU A 65 -12.55 14.07 -1.38
CA GLU A 65 -13.75 14.55 -2.07
C GLU A 65 -14.39 15.62 -1.17
N ILE A 66 -14.16 16.87 -1.55
CA ILE A 66 -14.81 18.08 -1.03
C ILE A 66 -16.16 18.22 -1.74
#